data_AF-A0A8T3Y0E7-F1
#
_entry.id   AF-A0A8T3Y0E7-F1
#
_cell.length_a   1.000
_cell.length_b   1.000
_cell.length_c   1.000
_cell.angle_alpha   90.00
_cell.angle_beta   90.00
_cell.angle_gamma   90.00
#
_symmetry.space_group_name_H-M   'P 1'
#
loop_
_entity.id
_entity.type
_entity.pdbx_description
1 polymer ?
#
loop_
_entity_poly.entity_id
_entity_poly.type
_entity_poly.pdbx_seq_one_letter_code
_entity_poly.pdbx_strand_id
1 'polypeptide(L)' 'MSSFLDSALKGIKKHPEIFSALEEFERTKKIPKFSYRKRLDVTINDNILREFKEHCSKNGLNMSRIVEKFMIEELRKKY' A
#
# COMPACT_ATOMS: atom_id res chain seq x y z
N MET A 1 -18.13 -34.07 -4.01
CA MET A 1 -17.57 -32.88 -4.71
C MET A 1 -17.97 -31.60 -3.96
N SER A 2 -17.40 -31.38 -2.77
CA SER A 2 -17.68 -30.18 -1.93
C SER A 2 -16.40 -29.52 -1.40
N SER A 3 -15.34 -30.30 -1.22
CA SER A 3 -14.03 -29.84 -0.72
C SER A 3 -13.45 -28.62 -1.47
N PHE A 4 -13.61 -28.56 -2.79
CA PHE A 4 -13.08 -27.44 -3.59
C PHE A 4 -13.83 -26.14 -3.37
N LEU A 5 -15.17 -26.17 -3.41
CA LEU A 5 -16.02 -24.98 -3.19
C LEU A 5 -15.83 -24.42 -1.79
N ASP A 6 -15.78 -25.29 -0.78
CA ASP A 6 -15.55 -24.87 0.60
C ASP A 6 -14.16 -24.26 0.80
N SER A 7 -13.15 -24.82 0.13
CA SER A 7 -11.78 -24.28 0.13
C SER A 7 -11.71 -22.93 -0.59
N ALA A 8 -12.40 -22.79 -1.72
CA ALA A 8 -12.46 -21.56 -2.49
C ALA A 8 -13.15 -20.43 -1.70
N LEU A 9 -14.31 -20.71 -1.08
CA LEU A 9 -15.04 -19.75 -0.25
C LEU A 9 -14.22 -19.30 0.98
N LYS A 10 -13.47 -20.22 1.60
CA LYS A 10 -12.52 -19.88 2.67
C LYS A 10 -11.38 -19.00 2.15
N GLY A 11 -10.86 -19.29 0.96
CA GLY A 11 -9.86 -18.47 0.29
C GLY A 11 -10.34 -17.05 0.00
N ILE A 12 -11.56 -16.90 -0.54
CA ILE A 12 -12.19 -15.61 -0.84
C ILE A 12 -12.33 -14.76 0.42
N LYS A 13 -12.81 -15.35 1.53
CA LYS A 13 -12.94 -14.63 2.80
C LYS A 13 -11.60 -14.18 3.37
N LYS A 14 -10.54 -14.98 3.18
CA LYS A 14 -9.24 -14.73 3.78
C LYS A 14 -8.40 -13.75 2.97
N HIS A 15 -8.56 -13.74 1.65
CA HIS A 15 -7.77 -12.95 0.71
C HIS A 15 -8.63 -12.39 -0.44
N PRO A 16 -9.60 -11.50 -0.16
CA PRO A 16 -10.46 -10.90 -1.19
C PRO A 16 -9.64 -10.18 -2.28
N GLU A 17 -8.49 -9.62 -1.92
CA GLU A 17 -7.58 -8.93 -2.82
C GLU A 17 -7.08 -9.82 -3.97
N ILE A 18 -6.87 -11.12 -3.71
CA ILE A 18 -6.41 -12.10 -4.72
C ILE A 18 -7.47 -12.27 -5.81
N PHE A 19 -8.73 -12.35 -5.42
CA PHE A 19 -9.83 -12.55 -6.35
C PHE A 19 -10.13 -11.30 -7.18
N SER A 20 -10.05 -10.10 -6.58
CA SER A 20 -10.17 -8.84 -7.33
C SER A 20 -9.09 -8.71 -8.41
N ALA A 21 -7.86 -9.16 -8.15
CA ALA A 21 -6.83 -9.16 -9.18
C ALA A 21 -7.08 -10.20 -10.29
N LEU A 22 -7.69 -11.33 -9.97
CA LEU A 22 -8.07 -12.34 -10.96
C LEU A 22 -9.21 -11.83 -11.86
N GLU A 23 -10.20 -11.13 -11.30
CA GLU A 23 -11.24 -10.45 -12.09
C GLU A 23 -10.64 -9.38 -13.01
N GLU A 24 -9.67 -8.61 -12.51
CA GLU A 24 -8.99 -7.60 -13.29
C GLU A 24 -8.09 -8.22 -14.38
N PHE A 25 -7.50 -9.39 -14.12
CA PHE A 25 -6.80 -10.19 -15.12
C PHE A 25 -7.77 -10.68 -16.21
N GLU A 26 -8.95 -11.17 -15.86
CA GLU A 26 -9.93 -11.60 -16.87
C GLU A 26 -10.30 -10.47 -17.83
N ARG A 27 -10.47 -9.25 -17.30
CA ARG A 27 -10.79 -8.04 -18.06
C ARG A 27 -9.63 -7.53 -18.91
N THR A 28 -8.41 -7.53 -18.37
CA THR A 28 -7.26 -6.81 -18.98
C THR A 28 -6.19 -7.74 -19.56
N LYS A 29 -6.29 -9.04 -19.31
CA LYS A 29 -5.28 -10.09 -19.56
C LYS A 29 -3.91 -9.78 -18.96
N LYS A 30 -3.85 -8.92 -17.93
CA LYS A 30 -2.64 -8.55 -17.19
C LYS A 30 -2.89 -8.71 -15.70
N ILE A 31 -2.02 -9.44 -15.01
CA ILE A 31 -2.15 -9.61 -13.56
C ILE A 31 -1.72 -8.28 -12.95
N PRO A 32 -2.60 -7.56 -12.22
CA PRO A 32 -2.20 -6.34 -11.54
C PRO A 32 -1.12 -6.73 -10.54
N LYS A 33 0.06 -6.10 -10.62
CA LYS A 33 1.13 -6.45 -9.66
C LYS A 33 0.69 -5.97 -8.28
N PHE A 34 0.52 -6.91 -7.37
CA PHE A 34 0.14 -6.66 -5.98
C PHE A 34 1.13 -5.78 -5.19
N SER A 35 2.34 -5.56 -5.72
CA SER A 35 3.45 -4.91 -5.02
C SER A 35 3.69 -3.45 -5.38
N TYR A 36 2.70 -2.72 -5.89
CA TYR A 36 2.91 -1.31 -6.22
C TYR A 36 2.79 -0.42 -5.00
N ARG A 37 3.92 0.21 -4.63
CA ARG A 37 3.91 1.53 -4.00
C ARG A 37 3.04 2.44 -4.86
N LYS A 38 1.93 2.94 -4.32
CA LYS A 38 1.11 3.93 -5.00
C LYS A 38 1.72 5.31 -4.80
N ARG A 39 1.61 6.15 -5.84
CA ARG A 39 1.93 7.57 -5.70
C ARG A 39 0.79 8.25 -4.93
N LEU A 40 1.16 9.17 -4.06
CA LEU A 40 0.25 9.95 -3.26
C LEU A 40 0.60 11.43 -3.49
N ASP A 41 -0.38 12.20 -3.92
CA ASP A 41 -0.27 13.65 -4.04
C ASP A 41 -0.82 14.29 -2.75
N VAL A 42 0.04 15.02 -2.04
CA VAL A 42 -0.32 15.73 -0.80
C VAL A 42 0.16 17.16 -0.86
N THR A 43 -0.62 18.06 -0.26
CA THR A 43 -0.22 19.45 -0.08
C THR A 43 0.45 19.61 1.28
N ILE A 44 1.66 20.17 1.30
CA ILE A 44 2.46 20.41 2.51
C ILE A 44 2.94 21.85 2.45
N ASN A 45 3.09 22.50 3.61
CA ASN A 45 3.70 23.82 3.69
C ASN A 45 5.13 23.81 3.11
N ASP A 46 5.47 24.79 2.29
CA ASP A 46 6.74 24.84 1.55
C ASP A 46 7.97 24.93 2.47
N ASN A 47 7.88 25.71 3.56
CA ASN A 47 8.98 25.82 4.52
C ASN A 47 9.27 24.46 5.19
N ILE A 48 8.22 23.75 5.59
CA ILE A 48 8.33 22.41 6.20
C ILE A 48 8.93 21.43 5.19
N LEU A 49 8.46 21.45 3.94
CA LEU A 49 8.98 20.57 2.90
C LEU A 49 10.48 20.81 2.65
N ARG A 50 10.90 22.08 2.61
CA ARG A 50 12.31 22.46 2.43
C ARG A 50 13.17 21.93 3.59
N GLU A 51 12.80 22.23 4.83
CA GLU A 51 13.53 21.78 6.01
C GLU A 51 13.59 20.25 6.10
N PHE A 52 12.48 19.57 5.77
CA PHE A 52 12.42 18.12 5.78
C PHE A 52 13.29 17.49 4.68
N LYS A 53 13.34 18.10 3.48
CA LYS A 53 14.26 17.68 2.40
C LYS A 53 15.72 17.83 2.81
N GLU A 54 16.09 18.96 3.40
CA GLU A 54 17.45 19.17 3.89
C GLU A 54 17.82 18.16 4.98
N HIS A 55 16.93 17.93 5.93
CA HIS A 55 17.13 16.94 6.98
C HIS A 55 17.35 15.54 6.40
N CYS A 56 16.52 15.11 5.44
CA CYS A 56 16.69 13.82 4.78
C CYS A 56 18.02 13.73 4.02
N SER A 57 18.40 14.79 3.31
CA SER A 57 19.65 14.84 2.55
C SER A 57 20.89 14.77 3.45
N LYS A 58 20.90 15.54 4.55
CA LYS A 58 22.03 15.59 5.49
C LYS A 58 22.26 14.26 6.21
N ASN A 59 21.19 13.50 6.45
CA ASN A 59 21.22 12.24 7.19
C ASN A 59 21.17 10.99 6.30
N GLY A 60 21.17 11.13 4.97
CA GLY A 60 21.08 10.01 4.03
C GLY A 60 19.77 9.22 4.12
N LEU A 61 18.68 9.88 4.51
CA LEU A 61 17.39 9.22 4.75
C LEU A 61 16.50 9.26 3.51
N ASN A 62 15.74 8.19 3.30
CA ASN A 62 14.73 8.14 2.25
C ASN A 62 13.42 8.78 2.72
N MET A 63 13.08 9.93 2.13
CA MET A 63 11.89 10.70 2.48
C MET A 63 10.60 9.88 2.49
N SER A 64 10.35 9.08 1.44
CA SER A 64 9.15 8.25 1.35
C SER A 64 9.05 7.22 2.47
N ARG A 65 10.18 6.61 2.87
CA ARG A 65 10.20 5.68 4.01
C ARG A 65 9.88 6.35 5.34
N ILE A 66 10.32 7.59 5.54
CA ILE A 66 10.01 8.34 6.76
C ILE A 66 8.52 8.68 6.82
N VAL A 67 7.96 9.19 5.72
CA VAL A 67 6.53 9.51 5.63
C VAL A 67 5.69 8.26 5.89
N GLU A 68 6.05 7.13 5.27
CA GLU A 68 5.38 5.84 5.48
C GLU A 68 5.48 5.37 6.94
N LYS A 69 6.64 5.54 7.58
CA LYS A 69 6.81 5.24 9.01
C LYS A 69 5.87 6.05 9.88
N PHE A 70 5.77 7.37 9.65
CA PHE A 70 4.85 8.22 10.41
C PHE A 70 3.38 7.84 10.18
N MET A 71 3.00 7.48 8.95
CA MET A 71 1.65 6.97 8.67
C MET A 71 1.33 5.68 9.46
N ILE A 72 2.28 4.75 9.53
CA ILE A 72 2.12 3.50 10.30
C ILE A 72 2.00 3.79 11.79
N GLU A 73 2.82 4.69 12.33
CA GLU A 73 2.76 5.09 13.74
C GLU A 73 1.41 5.73 14.07
N GLU A 74 0.89 6.59 13.19
CA GLU A 74 -0.41 7.23 13.39
C GLU A 74 -1.56 6.22 13.35
N LEU A 75 -1.55 5.27 12.41
CA LEU A 75 -2.56 4.20 12.35
C LEU A 75 -2.54 3.27 13.57
N ARG A 76 -1.38 3.13 14.21
CA ARG A 76 -1.21 2.28 15.41
C ARG A 76 -1.59 2.99 16.70
N LYS A 77 -1.69 4.31 16.70
CA LYS A 77 -2.31 5.05 17.80
C LYS A 77 -3.81 4.76 17.75
N LYS A 78 -4.21 3.71 18.47
CA LYS A 78 -5.62 3.48 18.77
C LYS A 78 -6.12 4.66 19.61
N TYR A 79 -7.11 5.37 19.09
CA TYR A 79 -7.99 6.23 19.88
C TYR A 79 -8.84 5.37 20.82
#